data_AF-A0A8H6I612-F1
#
_entry.id   AF-A0A8H6I612-F1
#
_cell.length_a   1.000
_cell.length_b   1.000
_cell.length_c   1.000
_cell.angle_alpha   90.00
_cell.angle_beta   90.00
_cell.angle_gamma   90.00
#
_symmetry.space_group_name_H-M   'P 1'
#
loop_
_entity.id
_entity.type
_entity.pdbx_description
1 polymer ?
#
loop_
_entity_poly.entity_id
_entity_poly.type
_entity_poly.pdbx_seq_one_letter_code
_entity_poly.pdbx_strand_id
1 'polypeptide(L)'
;IARPPNAFIIFRSDFWAAEKLKPQPVERNNADISRIVGHCWNSMDAAQKKVYYDRAAQLREMHMLKYPDYRLKPAARRPRAQKMK
;
A
#
# COMPACT_ATOMS: atom_id res chain seq x y z
N ILE A 1 2.36 -16.06 -5.74
CA ILE A 1 2.41 -14.76 -6.45
C ILE A 1 1.71 -13.72 -5.60
N ALA A 2 2.44 -12.69 -5.14
CA ALA A 2 1.87 -11.62 -4.33
C ALA A 2 0.89 -10.77 -5.16
N ARG A 3 -0.01 -10.02 -4.51
CA ARG A 3 -0.92 -9.12 -5.23
C ARG A 3 -0.12 -7.95 -5.83
N PRO A 4 -0.46 -7.47 -7.04
CA PRO A 4 0.09 -6.22 -7.52
C PRO A 4 -0.32 -5.09 -6.56
N PRO A 5 0.61 -4.20 -6.18
CA PRO A 5 0.32 -3.12 -5.25
C PRO A 5 -0.62 -2.10 -5.91
N ASN A 6 -1.60 -1.60 -5.14
CA ASN A 6 -2.43 -0.48 -5.58
C ASN A 6 -1.72 0.86 -5.32
N ALA A 7 -2.32 1.96 -5.80
CA ALA A 7 -1.75 3.31 -5.69
C ALA A 7 -1.36 3.68 -4.25
N PHE A 8 -2.22 3.37 -3.27
CA PHE A 8 -1.95 3.65 -1.86
C PHE A 8 -0.78 2.82 -1.30
N ILE A 9 -0.66 1.54 -1.68
CA ILE A 9 0.45 0.69 -1.24
C ILE A 9 1.78 1.17 -1.80
N ILE A 10 1.80 1.64 -3.05
CA ILE A 10 2.98 2.26 -3.67
C ILE A 10 3.35 3.53 -2.91
N PHE A 11 2.38 4.43 -2.69
CA PHE A 11 2.59 5.66 -1.93
C PHE A 11 3.13 5.40 -0.51
N ARG A 12 2.52 4.43 0.22
CA ARG A 12 2.98 4.05 1.55
C ARG A 12 4.42 3.55 1.55
N SER A 13 4.80 2.77 0.55
CA SER A 13 6.18 2.29 0.40
C SER A 13 7.15 3.44 0.18
N ASP A 14 6.81 4.37 -0.70
CA ASP A 14 7.64 5.56 -0.99
C ASP A 14 7.75 6.47 0.23
N PHE A 15 6.65 6.70 0.96
CA PHE A 15 6.63 7.45 2.21
C PHE A 15 7.54 6.82 3.26
N TRP A 16 7.47 5.49 3.44
CA TRP A 16 8.30 4.79 4.41
C TRP A 16 9.78 4.77 4.03
N ALA A 17 10.09 4.67 2.73
CA ALA A 17 11.46 4.79 2.24
C ALA A 17 12.04 6.18 2.55
N ALA A 18 11.26 7.25 2.37
CA ALA A 18 11.67 8.59 2.74
C ALA A 18 11.84 8.77 4.26
N GLU A 19 10.96 8.18 5.07
CA GLU A 19 11.04 8.24 6.54
C GLU A 19 12.31 7.57 7.07
N LYS A 20 12.70 6.42 6.49
CA LYS A 20 13.92 5.69 6.85
C LYS A 20 15.22 6.45 6.58
N LEU A 21 15.20 7.39 5.63
CA LEU A 21 16.37 8.21 5.30
C LEU A 21 16.56 9.38 6.25
N LYS A 22 15.60 9.63 7.16
CA LYS A 22 15.72 10.70 8.14
C LYS A 22 16.73 10.32 9.24
N PRO A 23 17.50 11.28 9.77
CA PRO A 23 18.50 11.03 10.81
C PRO A 23 17.91 10.51 12.13
N GLN A 24 16.62 10.79 12.39
CA GLN A 24 15.86 10.19 13.46
C GLN A 24 14.64 9.50 12.84
N PRO A 25 14.77 8.23 12.43
CA PRO A 25 13.66 7.50 11.84
C PRO A 25 12.59 7.34 12.91
N VAL A 26 11.38 7.78 12.58
CA VAL A 26 10.24 7.59 13.45
C VAL A 26 9.89 6.10 13.44
N GLU A 27 10.34 5.35 14.44
CA GLU A 27 9.91 3.96 14.70
C GLU A 27 8.48 3.95 15.27
N ARG A 28 7.53 4.45 14.46
CA ARG A 28 6.10 4.30 14.74
C ARG A 28 5.68 2.89 14.36
N ASN A 29 4.87 2.26 15.19
CA ASN A 29 4.23 1.00 14.88
C ASN A 29 3.56 1.08 13.49
N ASN A 30 3.54 -0.02 12.73
CA ASN A 30 2.87 -0.12 11.43
C ASN A 30 1.43 0.43 11.44
N ALA A 31 0.73 0.29 12.57
CA ALA A 31 -0.61 0.86 12.77
C ALA A 31 -0.62 2.39 12.67
N ASP A 32 0.32 3.05 13.34
CA ASP A 32 0.41 4.50 13.38
C ASP A 32 0.93 5.07 12.06
N ILE A 33 1.91 4.40 11.44
CA ILE A 33 2.36 4.74 10.08
C ILE A 33 1.17 4.69 9.12
N SER A 34 0.36 3.63 9.18
CA SER A 34 -0.80 3.50 8.28
C SER A 34 -1.83 4.60 8.51
N ARG A 35 -2.03 5.03 9.76
CA ARG A 35 -2.92 6.17 10.09
C ARG A 35 -2.39 7.47 9.49
N ILE A 36 -1.11 7.78 9.69
CA ILE A 36 -0.46 9.00 9.18
C ILE A 36 -0.48 9.02 7.66
N VAL A 37 -0.03 7.95 7.02
CA VAL A 37 -0.01 7.82 5.56
C VAL A 37 -1.43 7.92 5.00
N GLY A 38 -2.42 7.37 5.70
CA GLY A 38 -3.83 7.53 5.33
C GLY A 38 -4.29 8.99 5.33
N HIS A 39 -3.92 9.76 6.36
CA HIS A 39 -4.20 11.20 6.40
C HIS A 39 -3.49 11.94 5.27
N CYS A 40 -2.18 11.71 5.07
CA CYS A 40 -1.42 12.33 3.99
C CYS A 40 -2.03 12.01 2.62
N TRP A 41 -2.35 10.74 2.37
CA TRP A 41 -2.98 10.32 1.12
C TRP A 41 -4.32 11.03 0.90
N ASN A 42 -5.17 11.15 1.92
CA ASN A 42 -6.45 11.85 1.76
C ASN A 42 -6.25 13.34 1.45
N SER A 43 -5.27 13.98 2.08
CA SER A 43 -4.94 15.40 1.86
C SER A 43 -4.22 15.70 0.54
N MET A 44 -3.69 14.70 -0.17
CA MET A 44 -3.01 14.92 -1.45
C MET A 44 -3.97 15.33 -2.56
N ASP A 45 -3.48 16.14 -3.47
CA ASP A 45 -4.22 16.57 -4.66
C ASP A 45 -4.42 15.43 -5.66
N ALA A 46 -5.45 15.58 -6.50
CA ALA A 46 -5.73 14.61 -7.55
C ALA A 46 -4.54 14.41 -8.50
N ALA A 47 -3.80 15.48 -8.82
CA ALA A 47 -2.62 15.42 -9.68
C ALA A 47 -1.49 14.57 -9.05
N GLN A 48 -1.26 14.73 -7.74
CA GLN A 48 -0.25 13.95 -7.01
C GLN A 48 -0.67 12.48 -6.93
N LYS A 49 -1.94 12.22 -6.61
CA LYS A 49 -2.51 10.86 -6.58
C LYS A 49 -2.43 10.20 -7.95
N LYS A 50 -2.62 10.95 -9.04
CA LYS A 50 -2.61 10.43 -10.41
C LYS A 50 -1.32 9.69 -10.74
N VAL A 51 -0.17 10.20 -10.32
CA VAL A 51 1.14 9.53 -10.54
C VAL A 51 1.14 8.12 -9.93
N TYR A 52 0.56 7.95 -8.74
CA TYR A 52 0.46 6.64 -8.09
C TYR A 52 -0.58 5.73 -8.73
N TYR A 53 -1.69 6.29 -9.24
CA TYR A 53 -2.69 5.54 -10.00
C TYR A 53 -2.11 5.01 -11.32
N ASP A 54 -1.40 5.86 -12.07
CA ASP A 54 -0.76 5.48 -13.32
C ASP A 54 0.29 4.38 -13.08
N ARG A 55 1.12 4.53 -12.04
CA ARG A 55 2.11 3.51 -11.64
C ARG A 55 1.44 2.20 -11.20
N ALA A 56 0.31 2.27 -10.49
CA ALA A 56 -0.44 1.07 -10.11
C ALA A 56 -1.07 0.37 -11.32
N ALA A 57 -1.55 1.13 -12.30
CA ALA A 57 -2.08 0.57 -13.55
C ALA A 57 -0.98 -0.16 -14.33
N GLN A 58 0.20 0.45 -14.48
CA GLN A 58 1.36 -0.17 -15.11
C GLN A 58 1.79 -1.45 -14.39
N LEU A 59 1.92 -1.42 -13.05
CA LEU A 59 2.30 -2.59 -12.28
C LEU A 59 1.26 -3.71 -12.36
N ARG A 60 -0.03 -3.36 -12.42
CA ARG A 60 -1.10 -4.33 -12.63
C ARG A 60 -0.98 -4.97 -14.02
N GLU A 61 -0.77 -4.19 -15.07
CA GLU A 61 -0.61 -4.69 -16.44
C GLU A 61 0.60 -5.61 -16.56
N MET A 62 1.76 -5.17 -16.07
CA MET A 62 3.00 -5.97 -16.03
C MET A 62 2.81 -7.27 -15.25
N HIS A 63 2.04 -7.23 -14.15
CA HIS A 63 1.71 -8.43 -13.38
C HIS A 63 0.82 -9.40 -14.16
N MET A 64 -0.19 -8.89 -14.87
CA MET A 64 -1.08 -9.73 -15.70
C MET A 64 -0.31 -10.35 -16.88
N LEU A 65 0.61 -9.61 -17.51
CA LEU A 65 1.46 -10.13 -18.58
C LEU A 65 2.43 -11.19 -18.07
N LYS A 66 3.06 -10.96 -16.91
CA LYS A 66 4.01 -11.91 -16.32
C LYS A 66 3.34 -13.16 -15.76
N TYR A 67 2.10 -13.02 -15.30
CA TYR A 67 1.33 -14.10 -14.67
C TYR A 67 -0.08 -14.17 -15.27
N PRO A 68 -0.23 -14.67 -16.52
CA PRO A 68 -1.51 -14.72 -17.21
C PRO A 68 -2.55 -15.59 -16.48
N ASP A 69 -2.11 -16.64 -15.79
CA ASP A 69 -2.97 -17.52 -14.98
C ASP A 69 -3.23 -16.98 -13.56
N TYR A 70 -2.78 -15.77 -13.24
CA TYR A 70 -2.98 -15.21 -11.92
C TYR A 70 -4.47 -14.99 -11.64
N ARG A 71 -4.97 -15.67 -10.61
CA ARG A 71 -6.30 -15.43 -10.05
C ARG A 71 -6.20 -15.15 -8.57
N LEU A 72 -6.97 -14.17 -8.12
CA LEU A 72 -7.09 -13.86 -6.71
C LEU A 72 -7.80 -15.01 -5.99
N LYS A 73 -7.06 -15.75 -5.18
CA LYS A 73 -7.62 -16.73 -4.24
C LYS A 73 -7.74 -16.06 -2.88
N PRO A 74 -8.93 -15.59 -2.45
CA PRO A 74 -9.10 -15.07 -1.10
C PRO A 74 -8.78 -16.19 -0.12
N ALA A 75 -7.77 -16.00 0.73
CA ALA A 75 -7.53 -16.90 1.84
C ALA A 75 -8.74 -16.89 2.76
N ALA A 76 -9.21 -18.06 3.19
CA ALA A 76 -10.27 -18.17 4.17
C ALA A 76 -9.93 -17.30 5.38
N ARG A 77 -10.86 -16.42 5.76
CA ARG A 77 -10.66 -15.53 6.92
C ARG A 77 -10.54 -16.43 8.15
N ARG A 78 -9.35 -16.47 8.76
CA ARG A 78 -9.25 -16.95 10.15
C ARG A 78 -10.21 -16.11 10.99
N PRO A 79 -11.03 -16.71 11.87
CA PRO A 79 -11.88 -15.96 12.78
C PRO A 79 -11.00 -14.94 13.50
N ARG A 80 -11.34 -13.65 13.41
CA ARG A 80 -10.65 -12.65 14.22
C ARG A 80 -10.98 -12.98 15.67
N ALA A 81 -9.97 -13.17 16.51
CA ALA A 81 -10.18 -13.12 17.94
C ALA A 81 -10.89 -11.80 18.24
N GLN A 82 -12.13 -11.90 18.72
CA GLN A 82 -12.96 -10.76 19.03
C GLN A 82 -12.20 -9.97 20.09
N LYS A 83 -11.75 -8.75 19.77
CA LYS A 83 -11.25 -7.84 20.80
C LYS A 83 -12.46 -7.53 21.68
N MET A 84 -12.51 -8.12 22.87
CA MET A 84 -13.49 -7.77 23.89
C MET A 84 -13.33 -6.27 24.17
N LYS A 85 -14.47 -5.56 24.15
CA LYS A 85 -14.56 -4.15 24.48
C LYS A 85 -14.44 -3.95 25.98
#